data_AF-A0A524MCE7-F1
#
_entry.id   AF-A0A524MCE7-F1
#
_cell.length_a   1.000
_cell.length_b   1.000
_cell.length_c   1.000
_cell.angle_alpha   90.00
_cell.angle_beta   90.00
_cell.angle_gamma   90.00
#
_symmetry.space_group_name_H-M   'P 1'
#
loop_
_entity.id
_entity.type
_entity.pdbx_description
1 polymer ?
#
loop_
_entity_poly.entity_id
_entity_poly.type
_entity_poly.pdbx_seq_one_letter_code
_entity_poly.pdbx_strand_id
1 'polypeptide(L)' 'MQEAEAGMSDCKFELSQIVFVIPIKMQGIIENCIKVSLDENTYEVGVMYQNRIWKATFYESELMDSEEDLS' A
#
# COMPACT_ATOMS: atom_id res chain seq x y z
N MET A 1 -43.62 -1.40 19.91
CA MET A 1 -42.51 -0.62 19.32
C MET A 1 -41.37 -1.60 19.10
N GLN A 2 -41.10 -1.96 17.85
CA GLN A 2 -39.89 -2.71 17.48
C GLN A 2 -39.05 -1.73 16.69
N GLU A 3 -37.95 -1.28 17.28
CA GLU A 3 -36.93 -0.53 16.57
C GLU A 3 -36.28 -1.52 15.60
N ALA A 4 -36.56 -1.34 14.31
CA ALA A 4 -35.86 -2.08 13.27
C ALA A 4 -34.39 -1.66 13.35
N GLU A 5 -33.52 -2.60 13.74
CA GLU A 5 -32.08 -2.47 13.59
C GLU A 5 -31.80 -2.18 12.11
N ALA A 6 -31.47 -0.93 11.81
CA ALA A 6 -31.04 -0.54 10.48
C ALA A 6 -29.77 -1.36 10.19
N GLY A 7 -29.91 -2.36 9.32
CA GLY A 7 -28.76 -3.12 8.83
C GLY A 7 -27.71 -2.12 8.35
N MET A 8 -26.49 -2.21 8.89
CA MET A 8 -25.37 -1.40 8.43
C MET A 8 -25.20 -1.71 6.94
N SER A 9 -25.77 -0.86 6.10
CA SER A 9 -25.62 -0.96 4.66
C SER A 9 -24.14 -0.86 4.35
N ASP A 10 -23.65 -1.63 3.39
CA ASP A 10 -22.29 -1.55 2.90
C ASP A 10 -21.96 -0.10 2.49
N CYS A 11 -21.36 0.65 3.41
CA CYS A 11 -21.00 2.04 3.20
C CYS A 11 -19.84 2.09 2.20
N LYS A 12 -20.15 2.38 0.94
CA LYS A 12 -19.17 2.72 -0.07
C LYS A 12 -18.86 4.21 0.04
N PHE A 13 -17.58 4.54 0.18
CA PHE A 13 -17.11 5.91 0.16
C PHE A 13 -15.98 6.04 -0.84
N GLU A 14 -15.83 7.23 -1.41
CA GLU A 14 -14.77 7.58 -2.34
C GLU A 14 -13.88 8.63 -1.67
N LEU A 15 -12.57 8.42 -1.72
CA LEU A 15 -11.61 9.39 -1.24
C LEU A 15 -11.38 10.43 -2.35
N SER A 16 -11.85 11.66 -2.15
CA SER A 16 -11.75 12.74 -3.15
C SER A 16 -10.31 13.17 -3.44
N GLN A 17 -9.42 13.04 -2.46
CA GLN A 17 -8.00 13.32 -2.60
C GLN A 17 -7.22 12.52 -1.55
N ILE A 18 -6.14 11.87 -1.98
CA ILE A 18 -5.18 11.26 -1.05
C ILE A 18 -3.86 12.01 -1.18
N VAL A 19 -3.51 12.78 -0.15
CA VAL A 19 -2.21 13.45 -0.05
C VAL A 19 -1.30 12.56 0.78
N PHE A 20 -0.53 11.70 0.12
CA PHE A 20 0.49 10.90 0.79
C PHE A 20 1.77 11.72 0.95
N VAL A 21 2.23 11.88 2.18
CA VAL A 21 3.63 12.24 2.45
C VAL A 21 4.35 10.95 2.78
N ILE A 22 4.94 10.33 1.76
CA ILE A 22 5.76 9.13 1.93
C ILE A 22 7.04 9.57 2.65
N PRO A 23 7.37 9.01 3.84
CA PRO A 23 8.65 9.26 4.47
C PRO A 23 9.79 8.83 3.54
N ILE A 24 10.88 9.59 3.49
CA ILE A 24 12.03 9.37 2.57
C ILE A 24 12.61 7.95 2.67
N LYS A 25 12.43 7.26 3.80
CA LYS A 25 12.91 5.90 4.05
C LYS A 25 11.79 5.03 4.63
N MET A 26 10.81 4.72 3.80
CA MET A 26 9.68 3.91 4.20
C MET A 26 10.00 2.43 3.93
N GLN A 27 9.98 1.61 4.97
CA GLN A 27 10.14 0.17 4.83
C GLN A 27 8.88 -0.44 4.23
N GLY A 28 9.06 -1.28 3.22
CA GLY A 28 7.99 -2.02 2.56
C GLY A 28 8.43 -3.44 2.25
N ILE A 29 7.46 -4.31 2.05
CA ILE A 29 7.67 -5.72 1.69
C ILE A 29 7.20 -5.90 0.25
N ILE A 30 8.03 -6.48 -0.60
CA ILE A 30 7.63 -6.85 -1.96
C ILE A 30 6.60 -7.98 -1.86
N GLU A 31 5.38 -7.70 -2.28
CA GLU A 31 4.28 -8.68 -2.27
C GLU A 31 4.19 -9.41 -3.61
N ASN A 32 4.46 -8.71 -4.73
CA ASN A 32 4.41 -9.30 -6.05
C ASN A 32 5.34 -8.59 -7.04
N CYS A 33 5.81 -9.32 -8.05
CA CYS A 33 6.49 -8.74 -9.20
C CYS A 33 5.50 -8.59 -10.34
N ILE A 34 5.36 -7.37 -10.87
CA ILE A 34 4.48 -7.06 -11.98
C ILE A 34 5.35 -6.64 -13.16
N LYS A 35 5.38 -7.50 -14.18
CA LYS A 35 6.09 -7.21 -15.42
C LYS A 35 5.19 -6.36 -16.33
N VAL A 36 5.48 -5.07 -16.43
CA VAL A 36 4.69 -4.12 -17.25
C VAL A 36 5.16 -4.13 -18.70
N SER A 37 6.46 -4.35 -18.94
CA SER A 37 7.05 -4.45 -20.29
C SER A 37 8.24 -5.41 -20.32
N LEU A 38 8.89 -5.58 -21.49
CA LEU A 38 10.06 -6.47 -21.63
C LEU A 38 11.26 -5.98 -20.80
N ASP A 39 11.36 -4.68 -20.58
CA ASP A 39 12.54 -4.02 -19.99
C ASP A 39 12.24 -3.31 -18.65
N GLU A 40 10.97 -3.23 -18.22
CA GLU A 40 10.59 -2.58 -16.96
C GLU A 40 9.94 -3.57 -16.00
N ASN A 41 10.68 -3.91 -14.94
CA ASN A 41 10.14 -4.60 -13.78
C ASN A 41 9.54 -3.57 -12.83
N THR A 42 8.27 -3.76 -12.49
CA THR A 42 7.64 -3.05 -11.37
C THR A 42 7.31 -4.05 -10.28
N TYR A 43 7.20 -3.56 -9.06
CA TYR A 43 6.93 -4.38 -7.89
C TYR A 43 5.75 -3.78 -7.13
N GLU A 44 4.78 -4.62 -6.81
CA GLU A 44 3.77 -4.27 -5.81
C GLU A 44 4.40 -4.45 -4.43
N VAL A 45 4.47 -3.34 -3.70
CA VAL A 45 5.05 -3.27 -2.37
C VAL A 45 3.94 -2.95 -1.38
N GLY A 46 3.81 -3.81 -0.38
CA GLY A 46 2.99 -3.59 0.80
C GLY A 46 3.76 -2.73 1.80
N VAL A 47 3.17 -1.61 2.22
CA VAL A 47 3.81 -0.63 3.08
C VAL A 47 2.94 -0.33 4.29
N MET A 48 3.51 -0.47 5.49
CA MET A 48 2.79 -0.17 6.73
C MET A 48 2.95 1.30 7.11
N TYR A 49 1.83 2.03 7.19
CA TYR A 49 1.82 3.43 7.63
C TYR A 49 0.60 3.72 8.48
N GLN A 50 0.82 4.35 9.64
CA GLN A 50 -0.25 4.78 10.56
C GLN A 50 -1.28 3.66 10.82
N ASN A 51 -0.78 2.45 11.11
CA ASN A 51 -1.59 1.25 11.37
C ASN A 51 -2.50 0.83 10.19
N ARG A 52 -2.09 1.15 8.96
CA ARG A 52 -2.73 0.71 7.72
C ARG A 52 -1.69 0.10 6.78
N ILE A 53 -2.10 -0.89 6.02
CA ILE A 53 -1.30 -1.45 4.92
C ILE A 53 -1.75 -0.76 3.64
N TRP A 54 -0.79 -0.14 2.95
CA TRP A 54 -0.97 0.47 1.65
C TRP A 54 -0.24 -0.37 0.61
N LYS A 55 -0.87 -0.59 -0.54
CA LYS A 55 -0.21 -1.19 -1.70
C LYS A 55 0.21 -0.06 -2.63
N ALA A 56 1.48 -0.05 -3.00
CA ALA A 56 2.02 0.88 -3.96
C ALA A 56 2.88 0.13 -4.97
N THR A 57 2.99 0.67 -6.18
CA THR A 57 3.79 0.08 -7.25
C THR A 57 5.02 0.95 -7.46
N PHE A 58 6.19 0.33 -7.49
CA PHE A 58 7.48 1.00 -7.70
C PHE A 58 8.27 0.31 -8.80
N TYR A 59 9.13 1.06 -9.49
CA TYR A 59 10.15 0.48 -10.36
C TYR A 59 11.28 -0.13 -9.52
N GLU A 60 11.95 -1.13 -10.07
CA GLU A 60 13.12 -1.74 -9.44
C GLU A 60 14.17 -0.71 -8.99
N SER A 61 14.40 0.33 -9.81
CA SER A 61 15.37 1.40 -9.54
C SER A 61 14.99 2.33 -8.40
N GLU A 62 13.74 2.32 -7.96
CA GLU A 62 13.24 3.11 -6.83
C GLU A 62 13.35 2.33 -5.51
N LEU A 63 13.57 1.02 -5.59
CA LEU A 63 13.74 0.15 -4.44
C LEU A 63 15.22 0.05 -4.09
N MET A 64 15.50 0.10 -2.79
CA MET A 64 16.83 -0.16 -2.25
C MET A 64 16.70 -1.28 -1.24
N ASP A 65 17.60 -2.26 -1.33
CA ASP A 65 17.71 -3.28 -0.30
C ASP A 65 18.02 -2.60 1.04
N SER A 66 17.17 -2.85 2.03
CA SER A 66 17.52 -2.52 3.40
C SER A 66 18.30 -3.70 3.97
N GLU A 67 19.62 -3.56 4.11
CA GLU A 67 20.36 -4.46 4.99
C GLU A 67 19.79 -4.27 6.41
N GLU A 68 19.08 -5.27 6.92
CA GLU A 68 18.90 -5.39 8.36
C GLU A 68 20.28 -5.67 8.95
N ASP A 69 20.86 -4.67 9.62
CA ASP A 69 21.92 -4.92 10.59
C ASP A 69 21.26 -5.71 11.73
N LEU A 70 21.25 -7.05 11.59
CA LEU A 70 20.84 -7.98 12.65
C LEU A 70 21.95 -8.02 13.71
N SER A 71 22.11 -6.93 14.45
CA SER A 71 23.03 -6.81 15.60
C SER A 71 22.30 -6.84 16.93
#